data_AF-A0AAD3M2W0-F1
#
_entry.id   AF-A0AAD3M2W0-F1
#
_cell.length_a   1.000
_cell.length_b   1.000
_cell.length_c   1.000
_cell.angle_alpha   90.00
_cell.angle_beta   90.00
_cell.angle_gamma   90.00
#
_symmetry.space_group_name_H-M   'P 1'
#
loop_
_entity.id
_entity.type
_entity.pdbx_description
1 polymer ?
#
loop_
_entity_poly.entity_id
_entity_poly.type
_entity_poly.pdbx_seq_one_letter_code
_entity_poly.pdbx_strand_id
1 'polypeptide(L)'
;MSATLTQGAIEALFKGSEVKNPVLQLLSMRTIPAASGPPRFRLMMSDGQHYLSSFLLATQLNYLVEENLLEPNCICMLKKTITNALSDGRHVVVVMGLEILQSAEETGGKIGNPTPYNTDDKTPQTSVSSSSVSGSPPPAAVPGPSYKNNSSECHVKDFVYDAS
;
A
#
# COMPACT_ATOMS: atom_id res chain seq x y z
N MET A 1 -21.77 -18.86 7.13
CA MET A 1 -20.66 -19.28 8.00
C MET A 1 -19.51 -18.34 7.73
N SER A 2 -18.92 -17.71 8.75
CA SER A 2 -17.74 -16.85 8.55
C SER A 2 -16.50 -17.72 8.32
N ALA A 3 -15.82 -17.52 7.19
CA ALA A 3 -14.54 -18.16 6.91
C ALA A 3 -13.49 -17.67 7.93
N THR A 4 -12.70 -18.59 8.48
CA THR A 4 -11.67 -18.27 9.47
C THR A 4 -10.37 -17.91 8.75
N LEU A 5 -9.78 -16.76 9.08
CA LEU A 5 -8.50 -16.34 8.52
C LEU A 5 -7.36 -17.21 9.05
N THR A 6 -6.37 -17.50 8.19
CA THR A 6 -5.21 -18.33 8.53
C THR A 6 -4.12 -17.50 9.21
N GLN A 7 -4.23 -17.30 10.52
CA GLN A 7 -3.25 -16.54 11.31
C GLN A 7 -1.81 -17.07 11.12
N GLY A 8 -0.85 -16.15 10.99
CA GLY A 8 0.57 -16.48 10.75
C GLY A 8 0.90 -16.75 9.27
N ALA A 9 -0.11 -16.79 8.39
CA ALA A 9 0.13 -16.97 6.96
C ALA A 9 0.90 -15.81 6.34
N ILE A 10 0.73 -14.57 6.82
CA ILE A 10 1.47 -13.42 6.28
C ILE A 10 2.97 -13.59 6.54
N GLU A 11 3.35 -13.95 7.77
CA GLU A 11 4.73 -14.22 8.15
C GLU A 11 5.33 -15.37 7.32
N ALA A 12 4.61 -16.49 7.24
CA ALA A 12 5.10 -17.67 6.53
C ALA A 12 5.27 -17.39 5.02
N LEU A 13 4.30 -16.74 4.38
CA LEU A 13 4.39 -16.35 2.96
C LEU A 13 5.52 -15.36 2.71
N PHE A 14 5.72 -14.41 3.62
CA PHE A 14 6.82 -13.46 3.54
C PHE A 14 8.18 -14.17 3.61
N LYS A 15 8.36 -15.10 4.56
CA LYS A 15 9.58 -15.89 4.74
C LYS A 15 9.80 -16.94 3.64
N GLY A 16 8.87 -17.08 2.70
CA GLY A 16 8.91 -18.09 1.63
C GLY A 16 8.59 -19.51 2.10
N SER A 17 8.05 -19.66 3.32
CA SER A 17 7.56 -20.94 3.82
C SER A 17 6.27 -21.34 3.09
N GLU A 18 6.12 -22.63 2.83
CA GLU A 18 4.90 -23.15 2.21
C GLU A 18 3.73 -23.07 3.19
N VAL A 19 2.65 -22.40 2.76
CA VAL A 19 1.37 -22.40 3.46
C VAL A 19 0.33 -22.94 2.49
N LYS A 20 -0.30 -24.05 2.86
CA LYS A 20 -1.31 -24.68 2.01
C LYS A 20 -2.63 -23.94 2.15
N ASN A 21 -3.14 -23.41 1.04
CA ASN A 21 -4.47 -22.80 0.96
C ASN A 21 -4.75 -21.73 2.04
N PRO A 22 -3.86 -20.74 2.28
CA PRO A 22 -4.10 -19.72 3.30
C PRO A 22 -5.35 -18.90 2.96
N VAL A 23 -6.18 -18.69 3.97
CA VAL A 23 -7.38 -17.86 3.90
C VAL A 23 -7.03 -16.48 4.45
N LEU A 24 -7.11 -15.46 3.59
CA LEU A 24 -6.74 -14.08 3.89
C LEU A 24 -7.87 -13.14 3.50
N GLN A 25 -7.96 -12.00 4.19
CA GLN A 25 -8.86 -10.92 3.81
C GLN A 25 -8.14 -9.90 2.92
N LEU A 26 -8.77 -9.50 1.82
CA LEU A 26 -8.32 -8.35 1.03
C LEU A 26 -8.68 -7.05 1.75
N LEU A 27 -7.68 -6.24 2.13
CA LEU A 27 -7.90 -4.95 2.79
C LEU A 27 -7.95 -3.79 1.81
N SER A 28 -7.08 -3.79 0.80
CA SER A 28 -7.05 -2.78 -0.23
C SER A 28 -6.37 -3.29 -1.49
N MET A 29 -6.65 -2.62 -2.60
CA MET A 29 -6.08 -2.94 -3.90
C MET A 29 -5.67 -1.66 -4.61
N ARG A 30 -4.53 -1.69 -5.32
CA ARG A 30 -4.11 -0.61 -6.20
C ARG A 30 -3.64 -1.15 -7.55
N THR A 31 -4.04 -0.47 -8.61
CA THR A 31 -3.52 -0.72 -9.95
C THR A 31 -2.09 -0.19 -10.07
N ILE A 32 -1.23 -0.99 -10.68
CA ILE A 32 0.11 -0.61 -11.11
C ILE A 32 0.04 -0.48 -12.64
N PRO A 33 0.26 0.73 -13.20
CA PRO A 33 0.34 0.92 -14.64
C PRO A 33 1.46 0.07 -15.22
N ALA A 34 1.15 -0.68 -16.27
CA ALA A 34 2.15 -1.37 -17.09
C ALA A 34 2.44 -0.50 -18.32
N ALA A 35 3.72 -0.34 -18.68
CA ALA A 35 4.11 0.40 -19.89
C ALA A 35 3.62 -0.29 -21.18
N SER A 36 3.51 -1.62 -21.14
CA SER A 36 2.89 -2.45 -22.17
C SER A 36 2.28 -3.69 -21.51
N GLY A 37 1.19 -4.19 -22.10
CA GLY A 37 0.48 -5.37 -21.59
C GLY A 37 -0.62 -5.05 -20.57
N PRO A 38 -1.24 -6.11 -19.99
CA PRO A 38 -2.37 -5.96 -19.07
C PRO A 38 -1.96 -5.29 -17.75
N PRO A 39 -2.89 -4.60 -17.07
CA PRO A 39 -2.62 -3.97 -15.78
C PRO A 39 -2.22 -5.01 -14.73
N ARG A 40 -1.41 -4.60 -13.75
CA ARG A 40 -1.05 -5.44 -12.60
C ARG A 40 -1.72 -4.89 -11.35
N PHE A 41 -2.31 -5.76 -10.55
CA PHE A 41 -2.95 -5.34 -9.30
C PHE A 41 -2.09 -5.71 -8.10
N ARG A 42 -1.77 -4.72 -7.27
CA ARG A 42 -1.13 -4.92 -5.97
C ARG A 42 -2.20 -4.99 -4.90
N LEU A 43 -2.13 -6.04 -4.09
CA LEU A 43 -3.07 -6.33 -3.03
C LEU A 43 -2.44 -6.09 -1.66
N MET A 44 -3.24 -5.62 -0.72
CA MET A 44 -2.94 -5.63 0.70
C MET A 44 -3.80 -6.69 1.36
N MET A 45 -3.18 -7.78 1.80
CA MET A 45 -3.87 -8.93 2.36
C MET A 45 -3.59 -9.05 3.86
N SER A 46 -4.58 -9.54 4.62
CA SER A 46 -4.53 -9.71 6.07
C SER A 46 -4.84 -11.14 6.48
N ASP A 47 -4.08 -11.69 7.44
CA ASP A 47 -4.41 -12.95 8.12
C ASP A 47 -5.19 -12.75 9.43
N GLY A 48 -5.58 -11.51 9.73
CA GLY A 48 -6.28 -11.11 10.95
C GLY A 48 -5.36 -10.67 12.09
N GLN A 49 -4.07 -11.02 12.04
CA GLN A 49 -3.05 -10.56 13.00
C GLN A 49 -2.12 -9.53 12.36
N HIS A 50 -1.68 -9.82 11.13
CA HIS A 50 -0.81 -8.98 10.35
C HIS A 50 -1.40 -8.71 8.97
N TYR A 51 -0.93 -7.65 8.32
CA TYR A 51 -1.18 -7.41 6.91
C TYR A 51 0.11 -7.10 6.16
N LEU A 52 0.13 -7.40 4.87
CA LEU A 52 1.26 -7.13 3.98
C LEU A 52 0.73 -6.60 2.63
N SER A 53 1.38 -5.55 2.11
CA SER A 53 1.02 -4.84 0.87
C SER A 53 1.82 -5.29 -0.37
N SER A 54 2.62 -6.33 -0.22
CA SER A 54 3.52 -6.86 -1.25
C SER A 54 2.95 -8.06 -2.01
N PHE A 55 1.62 -8.18 -2.07
CA PHE A 55 0.97 -9.17 -2.92
C PHE A 55 0.76 -8.62 -4.33
N LEU A 56 1.03 -9.44 -5.34
CA LEU A 56 0.70 -9.15 -6.74
C LEU A 56 -0.26 -10.21 -7.26
N LEU A 57 -1.38 -9.78 -7.84
CA LEU A 57 -2.29 -10.66 -8.54
C LEU A 57 -1.67 -11.05 -9.90
N ALA A 58 -1.71 -12.33 -10.24
CA ALA A 58 -1.33 -12.79 -11.57
C ALA A 58 -2.29 -12.24 -12.62
N THR A 59 -1.78 -11.84 -13.78
CA THR A 59 -2.59 -11.20 -14.85
C THR A 59 -3.70 -12.10 -15.38
N GLN A 60 -3.52 -13.42 -15.31
CA GLN A 60 -4.56 -14.41 -15.63
C GLN A 60 -5.78 -14.37 -14.69
N LEU A 61 -5.66 -13.72 -13.53
CA LEU A 61 -6.74 -13.54 -12.55
C LEU A 61 -7.32 -12.12 -12.59
N ASN A 62 -6.90 -11.27 -13.52
CA ASN A 62 -7.38 -9.89 -13.62
C ASN A 62 -8.90 -9.79 -13.83
N TYR A 63 -9.51 -10.79 -14.48
CA TYR A 63 -10.96 -10.86 -14.66
C TYR A 63 -11.72 -10.74 -13.33
N LEU A 64 -11.15 -11.25 -12.23
CA LEU A 64 -11.77 -11.12 -10.91
C LEU A 64 -11.92 -9.66 -10.48
N VAL A 65 -10.99 -8.80 -10.86
CA VAL A 65 -11.04 -7.36 -10.57
C VAL A 65 -11.92 -6.65 -11.58
N GLU A 66 -11.77 -6.96 -12.87
CA GLU A 66 -12.50 -6.33 -13.97
C GLU A 66 -14.01 -6.60 -13.90
N GLU A 67 -14.40 -7.79 -13.42
CA GLU A 67 -15.80 -8.18 -13.21
C GLU A 67 -16.32 -7.80 -11.80
N ASN A 68 -15.54 -7.06 -11.00
CA ASN A 68 -15.86 -6.64 -9.63
C ASN A 68 -16.19 -7.81 -8.68
N LEU A 69 -15.57 -8.98 -8.90
CA LEU A 69 -15.71 -10.13 -8.00
C LEU A 69 -14.76 -10.01 -6.80
N LEU A 70 -13.56 -9.48 -7.03
CA LEU A 70 -12.52 -9.27 -6.02
C LEU A 70 -12.49 -7.81 -5.57
N GLU A 71 -13.12 -7.54 -4.43
CA GLU A 71 -13.21 -6.21 -3.84
C GLU A 71 -12.63 -6.17 -2.42
N PRO A 72 -12.26 -4.97 -1.91
CA PRO A 72 -11.88 -4.81 -0.52
C PRO A 72 -12.92 -5.41 0.44
N ASN A 73 -12.43 -6.06 1.49
CA ASN A 73 -13.12 -6.87 2.49
C ASN A 73 -13.48 -8.30 2.08
N CYS A 74 -13.31 -8.71 0.81
CA CYS A 74 -13.49 -10.12 0.44
C CYS A 74 -12.55 -11.04 1.23
N ILE A 75 -13.04 -12.23 1.57
CA ILE A 75 -12.21 -13.31 2.13
C ILE A 75 -11.85 -14.27 1.02
N CYS A 76 -10.56 -14.48 0.84
CA CYS A 76 -10.01 -15.23 -0.28
C CYS A 76 -9.09 -16.34 0.21
N MET A 77 -9.21 -17.52 -0.38
CA MET A 77 -8.26 -18.61 -0.22
C MET A 77 -7.26 -18.60 -1.36
N LEU A 78 -5.97 -18.51 -1.04
CA LEU A 78 -4.90 -18.54 -2.04
C LEU A 78 -4.56 -20.00 -2.37
N LYS A 79 -4.97 -20.46 -3.56
CA LYS A 79 -4.70 -21.84 -4.03
C LYS A 79 -3.24 -22.06 -4.40
N LYS A 80 -2.60 -21.03 -4.93
CA LYS A 80 -1.22 -21.10 -5.41
C LYS A 80 -0.55 -19.74 -5.27
N THR A 81 0.61 -19.72 -4.62
CA THR A 81 1.44 -18.53 -4.44
C THR A 81 2.88 -18.81 -4.85
N ILE A 82 3.61 -17.77 -5.24
CA ILE A 82 5.05 -17.80 -5.48
C ILE A 82 5.65 -16.60 -4.76
N THR A 83 6.57 -16.82 -3.83
CA THR A 83 7.30 -15.74 -3.16
C THR A 83 8.61 -15.49 -3.88
N ASN A 84 8.81 -14.25 -4.32
CA ASN A 84 10.07 -13.79 -4.92
C ASN A 84 10.78 -12.87 -3.93
N ALA A 85 12.01 -13.24 -3.55
CA ALA A 85 12.93 -12.36 -2.85
C ALA A 85 13.68 -11.48 -3.87
N LEU A 86 13.60 -10.17 -3.69
CA LEU A 86 14.31 -9.19 -4.49
C LEU A 86 15.71 -8.96 -3.90
N SER A 87 16.65 -8.48 -4.73
CA SER A 87 18.02 -8.19 -4.31
C SER A 87 18.14 -7.09 -3.26
N ASP A 88 17.11 -6.25 -3.12
CA ASP A 88 17.02 -5.18 -2.11
C ASP A 88 16.45 -5.67 -0.76
N GLY A 89 16.26 -6.99 -0.59
CA GLY A 89 15.73 -7.61 0.63
C GLY A 89 14.20 -7.59 0.71
N ARG A 90 13.49 -6.97 -0.24
CA ARG A 90 12.03 -7.01 -0.26
C ARG A 90 11.53 -8.35 -0.78
N HIS A 91 10.37 -8.76 -0.29
CA HIS A 91 9.68 -9.96 -0.76
C HIS A 91 8.38 -9.57 -1.45
N VAL A 92 8.09 -10.20 -2.58
CA VAL A 92 6.83 -10.05 -3.32
C VAL A 92 6.16 -11.40 -3.45
N VAL A 93 4.92 -11.49 -2.98
CA VAL A 93 4.12 -12.72 -3.08
C VAL A 93 3.20 -12.61 -4.28
N VAL A 94 3.43 -13.44 -5.30
CA VAL A 94 2.59 -13.50 -6.50
C VAL A 94 1.49 -14.51 -6.28
N VAL A 95 0.24 -14.07 -6.38
CA VAL A 95 -0.97 -14.89 -6.26
C VAL A 95 -1.32 -15.46 -7.63
N MET A 96 -1.10 -16.77 -7.81
CA MET A 96 -1.32 -17.48 -9.06
C MET A 96 -2.69 -18.19 -9.11
N GLY A 97 -3.30 -18.43 -7.96
CA GLY A 97 -4.64 -18.99 -7.85
C GLY A 97 -5.34 -18.46 -6.62
N LEU A 98 -6.59 -18.02 -6.77
CA LEU A 98 -7.40 -17.40 -5.74
C LEU A 98 -8.85 -17.86 -5.86
N GLU A 99 -9.46 -18.20 -4.73
CA GLU A 99 -10.90 -18.52 -4.62
C GLU A 99 -11.53 -17.56 -3.60
N ILE A 100 -12.64 -16.91 -3.98
CA ILE A 100 -13.37 -16.03 -3.09
C ILE A 100 -14.30 -16.90 -2.24
N LEU A 101 -14.07 -16.92 -0.93
CA LEU A 101 -14.88 -17.69 0.02
C LEU A 101 -16.06 -16.88 0.56
N GLN A 102 -15.88 -15.57 0.72
CA GLN A 102 -16.94 -14.65 1.13
C GLN A 102 -16.77 -13.31 0.41
N SER A 103 -17.89 -12.73 -0.02
CA SER A 103 -17.91 -11.40 -0.64
C SER A 103 -17.63 -10.29 0.38
N ALA A 104 -17.37 -9.08 -0.10
CA ALA A 104 -17.21 -7.90 0.75
C ALA A 104 -18.47 -7.63 1.60
N GLU A 105 -19.66 -7.79 1.00
CA GLU A 105 -20.95 -7.62 1.65
C GLU A 105 -21.17 -8.65 2.78
N GLU A 106 -20.88 -9.92 2.50
CA GLU A 106 -21.01 -11.01 3.48
C GLU A 106 -20.02 -10.88 4.64
N THR A 107 -18.86 -10.28 4.39
CA THR A 107 -17.82 -10.10 5.41
C THR A 107 -18.16 -8.93 6.35
N GLY A 108 -18.83 -7.90 5.85
CA GLY A 108 -19.29 -6.76 6.65
C GLY A 108 -18.18 -5.79 7.09
N GLY A 109 -16.96 -5.94 6.59
CA GLY A 109 -15.83 -5.03 6.83
C GLY A 109 -14.54 -5.71 7.25
N LYS A 110 -13.56 -4.92 7.68
CA LYS A 110 -12.24 -5.40 8.12
C LYS A 110 -12.37 -6.30 9.35
N ILE A 111 -11.73 -7.47 9.31
CA ILE A 111 -11.70 -8.43 10.42
C ILE A 111 -10.49 -8.14 11.33
N GLY A 112 -10.77 -7.99 12.62
CA GLY A 112 -9.75 -7.79 13.66
C GLY A 112 -9.06 -6.42 13.57
N ASN A 113 -7.89 -6.33 14.22
CA ASN A 113 -7.05 -5.14 14.16
C ASN A 113 -5.61 -5.50 13.71
N PRO A 114 -5.45 -6.03 12.48
CA PRO A 114 -4.16 -6.46 11.98
C PRO A 114 -3.19 -5.27 11.87
N THR A 115 -1.94 -5.54 12.21
CA THR A 115 -0.84 -4.57 12.16
C THR A 115 0.05 -4.83 10.94
N PRO A 116 0.79 -3.84 10.42
CA PRO A 116 1.68 -4.08 9.29
C PRO A 116 2.77 -5.08 9.68
N TYR A 117 3.01 -6.09 8.84
CA TYR A 117 4.13 -7.01 9.03
C TYR A 117 5.44 -6.31 8.68
N ASN A 118 6.25 -5.99 9.71
CA ASN A 118 7.58 -5.42 9.56
C ASN A 118 8.65 -6.50 9.81
N THR A 119 9.64 -6.57 8.94
CA THR A 119 10.84 -7.43 9.12
C THR A 119 11.91 -6.83 10.00
N ASP A 120 11.70 -5.60 10.47
CA ASP A 120 12.62 -4.98 11.40
C ASP A 120 12.41 -5.60 12.78
N ASP A 121 13.26 -6.57 13.11
CA ASP A 121 13.63 -6.87 14.50
C ASP A 121 14.30 -5.63 15.14
N LYS A 122 13.56 -4.52 15.24
CA LYS A 122 13.75 -3.46 16.23
C LYS A 122 12.57 -2.48 16.23
N THR A 123 11.91 -2.47 17.39
CA THR A 123 11.05 -1.42 17.97
C THR A 123 9.63 -1.21 17.42
N PRO A 124 8.61 -1.16 18.31
CA PRO A 124 7.24 -0.85 17.94
C PRO A 124 7.14 0.62 17.50
N GLN A 125 6.92 0.85 16.21
CA GLN A 125 6.47 2.15 15.73
C GLN A 125 4.97 2.25 15.95
N THR A 126 4.60 2.95 17.02
CA THR A 126 3.28 3.52 17.23
C THR A 126 2.87 4.30 15.98
N SER A 127 1.96 3.76 15.19
CA SER A 127 1.30 4.48 14.12
C SER A 127 0.45 5.59 14.75
N VAL A 128 0.97 6.82 14.73
CA VAL A 128 0.19 8.02 15.03
C VAL A 128 -0.83 8.21 13.93
N SER A 129 -2.09 7.93 14.26
CA SER A 129 -3.26 8.29 13.48
C SER A 129 -3.23 9.80 13.21
N SER A 130 -3.09 10.18 11.94
CA SER A 130 -3.31 11.56 11.50
C SER A 130 -4.81 11.86 11.52
N SER A 131 -5.34 12.20 12.69
CA SER A 131 -6.65 12.85 12.83
C SER A 131 -6.46 14.36 12.72
N SER A 132 -6.88 14.90 11.59
CA SER A 132 -7.15 16.31 11.36
C SER A 132 -8.20 16.84 12.34
N VAL A 133 -7.89 17.88 13.12
CA VAL A 133 -8.89 18.84 13.62
C VAL A 133 -8.30 20.25 13.70
N SER A 134 -9.13 21.17 13.22
CA SER A 134 -9.00 22.62 13.09
C SER A 134 -8.82 23.36 14.43
N GLY A 135 -8.12 24.51 14.42
CA GLY A 135 -8.04 25.39 15.60
C GLY A 135 -7.19 26.66 15.45
N SER A 136 -7.70 27.63 14.68
CA SER A 136 -7.55 29.12 14.81
C SER A 136 -6.17 29.84 14.74
N PRO A 137 -6.14 31.10 14.19
CA PRO A 137 -4.91 31.86 13.94
C PRO A 137 -4.44 32.68 15.16
N PRO A 138 -3.15 33.04 15.26
CA PRO A 138 -2.70 34.03 16.24
C PRO A 138 -3.08 35.47 15.83
N PRO A 139 -3.38 36.37 16.79
CA PRO A 139 -3.88 37.72 16.52
C PRO A 139 -2.77 38.68 16.06
N ALA A 140 -3.17 39.64 15.22
CA ALA A 140 -2.36 40.76 14.77
C ALA A 140 -1.87 41.64 15.93
N ALA A 141 -0.60 42.05 15.86
CA ALA A 141 -0.06 43.21 16.56
C ALA A 141 0.80 44.05 15.59
N VAL A 142 0.12 45.00 14.94
CA VAL A 142 0.43 46.42 14.65
C VAL A 142 1.88 46.85 14.26
N PRO A 143 2.04 47.77 13.27
CA PRO A 143 3.27 47.99 12.51
C PRO A 143 4.22 49.06 13.09
N GLY A 144 5.52 48.92 12.78
CA GLY A 144 6.56 49.92 13.05
C GLY A 144 7.39 50.22 11.79
N PRO A 145 8.01 51.41 11.68
CA PRO A 145 8.18 52.09 10.40
C PRO A 145 9.47 51.75 9.63
N SER A 146 9.31 51.91 8.32
CA SER A 146 10.31 52.09 7.26
C SER A 146 11.64 52.73 7.67
N TYR A 147 12.74 52.11 7.25
CA TYR A 147 13.95 52.80 6.85
C TYR A 147 14.49 52.27 5.52
N LYS A 148 14.62 53.23 4.60
CA LYS A 148 15.18 53.20 3.25
C LYS A 148 16.68 52.83 3.28
N ASN A 149 17.12 51.93 2.39
CA ASN A 149 17.93 52.20 1.18
C ASN A 149 19.45 52.02 1.36
N ASN A 150 20.05 51.05 0.64
CA ASN A 150 20.98 51.34 -0.47
C ASN A 150 21.50 50.07 -1.18
N SER A 151 21.25 50.05 -2.49
CA SER A 151 22.11 49.62 -3.61
C SER A 151 23.42 48.84 -3.33
N SER A 152 23.54 47.66 -3.94
CA SER A 152 24.68 47.30 -4.81
C SER A 152 24.32 46.10 -5.68
N GLU A 153 23.85 46.45 -6.88
CA GLU A 153 24.17 45.85 -8.18
C GLU A 153 25.22 44.72 -8.16
N CYS A 154 24.86 43.55 -8.71
CA CYS A 154 25.81 42.58 -9.28
C CYS A 154 25.15 41.83 -10.45
N HIS A 155 25.21 42.48 -11.61
CA HIS A 155 25.54 41.94 -12.94
C HIS A 155 24.88 40.65 -13.46
N VAL A 156 24.02 40.89 -14.46
CA VAL A 156 23.61 40.00 -15.55
C VAL A 156 24.84 39.55 -16.35
N LYS A 157 24.89 38.28 -16.75
CA LYS A 157 25.51 37.88 -18.02
C LYS A 157 24.63 36.88 -18.76
N ASP A 158 24.06 37.38 -19.84
CA ASP A 158 23.54 36.67 -20.99
C ASP A 158 24.44 35.51 -21.43
N PHE A 159 23.83 34.39 -21.82
CA PHE A 159 24.38 33.56 -22.89
C PHE A 159 23.24 32.98 -23.71
N VAL A 160 22.92 33.71 -24.78
CA VAL A 160 22.24 33.23 -25.98
C VAL A 160 23.16 32.23 -26.67
N TYR A 161 22.65 31.10 -27.13
CA TYR A 161 23.25 30.41 -28.28
C TYR A 161 22.15 30.02 -29.28
N ASP A 162 22.36 30.56 -30.47
CA ASP A 162 21.58 30.47 -31.69
C ASP A 162 21.73 29.11 -32.37
N ALA A 163 20.89 28.90 -33.37
CA ALA A 163 20.61 27.72 -34.13
C ALA A 163 21.77 27.22 -35.02
N SER A 164 21.61 25.97 -35.46
CA SER A 164 21.93 25.52 -36.82
C SER A 164 20.90 24.47 -37.23
#